data_AF-A0A946DQC8-F1
#
_entry.id   AF-A0A946DQC8-F1
#
_cell.length_a   1.000
_cell.length_b   1.000
_cell.length_c   1.000
_cell.angle_alpha   90.00
_cell.angle_beta   90.00
_cell.angle_gamma   90.00
#
_symmetry.space_group_name_H-M   'P 1'
#
loop_
_entity.id
_entity.type
_entity.pdbx_description
1 polymer ?
#
loop_
_entity_poly.entity_id
_entity_poly.type
_entity_poly.pdbx_seq_one_letter_code
_entity_poly.pdbx_strand_id
1 'polypeptide(L)'
;MQRQEKQSQRMIREFLPGEQEQWEETVAKIEAELPEIIERDRLTQEAMKEETVSGQLRCAICATKMPYDKLAAKTEVDVITISEFMCGRGTLDSDAFSRLAEACKLQLTSVL
;
A
#
# COMPACT_ATOMS: atom_id res chain seq x y z
N MET A 1 -29.14 -0.20 18.81
CA MET A 1 -28.46 -0.77 17.62
C MET A 1 -27.40 -1.75 18.10
N GLN A 2 -27.60 -3.05 17.91
CA GLN A 2 -26.65 -4.10 18.33
C GLN A 2 -25.58 -4.29 17.25
N ARG A 3 -24.28 -4.15 17.60
CA ARG A 3 -23.17 -4.60 16.76
C ARG A 3 -23.10 -6.12 16.87
N GLN A 4 -23.38 -6.84 15.79
CA GLN A 4 -23.02 -8.26 15.70
C GLN A 4 -21.49 -8.35 15.61
N GLU A 5 -20.87 -8.81 16.69
CA GLU A 5 -19.49 -9.30 16.67
C GLU A 5 -19.46 -10.55 15.78
N LYS A 6 -18.89 -10.42 14.57
CA LYS A 6 -18.54 -11.57 13.73
C LYS A 6 -17.47 -12.38 14.47
N GLN A 7 -17.88 -13.33 15.29
CA GLN A 7 -17.00 -14.38 15.78
C GLN A 7 -16.55 -15.21 14.58
N SER A 8 -15.32 -14.99 14.11
CA SER A 8 -14.64 -15.91 13.19
C SER A 8 -14.38 -17.21 13.95
N GLN A 9 -15.31 -18.16 13.87
CA GLN A 9 -15.12 -19.50 14.42
C GLN A 9 -13.94 -20.16 13.70
N ARG A 10 -12.86 -20.45 14.42
CA ARG A 10 -11.76 -21.27 13.90
C ARG A 10 -12.27 -22.69 13.72
N MET A 11 -12.56 -23.05 12.47
CA MET A 11 -12.93 -24.40 12.10
C MET A 11 -11.65 -25.21 11.90
N ILE A 12 -11.27 -25.99 12.90
CA ILE A 12 -10.16 -26.94 12.77
C ILE A 12 -10.74 -28.17 12.10
N ARG A 13 -10.38 -28.38 10.83
CA ARG A 13 -10.67 -29.60 10.08
C ARG A 13 -9.37 -30.19 9.56
N GLU A 14 -9.37 -31.50 9.36
CA GLU A 14 -8.29 -32.18 8.65
C GLU A 14 -8.29 -31.75 7.16
N PHE A 15 -7.10 -31.74 6.57
CA PHE A 15 -6.94 -31.50 5.13
C PHE A 15 -7.51 -32.68 4.34
N LEU A 16 -8.22 -32.38 3.26
CA LEU A 16 -8.54 -33.37 2.23
C LEU A 16 -7.26 -33.69 1.44
N PRO A 17 -7.20 -34.85 0.74
CA PRO A 17 -6.09 -35.17 -0.13
C PRO A 17 -5.84 -34.06 -1.16
N GLY A 18 -4.61 -33.57 -1.24
CA GLY A 18 -4.21 -32.47 -2.14
C GLY A 18 -4.40 -31.05 -1.58
N GLU A 19 -5.21 -30.85 -0.53
CA GLU A 19 -5.33 -29.53 0.11
C GLU A 19 -4.09 -29.18 0.94
N GLN A 20 -3.45 -30.19 1.55
CA GLN A 20 -2.22 -29.98 2.31
C GLN A 20 -1.09 -29.49 1.40
N GLU A 21 -0.91 -30.10 0.23
CA GLU A 21 0.11 -29.70 -0.75
C GLU A 21 -0.15 -28.27 -1.27
N GLN A 22 -1.39 -27.94 -1.62
CA GLN A 22 -1.78 -26.58 -2.01
C GLN A 22 -1.55 -25.55 -0.89
N TRP A 23 -1.80 -25.94 0.36
CA TRP A 23 -1.55 -25.11 1.53
C TRP A 23 -0.05 -24.88 1.73
N GLU A 24 0.77 -25.93 1.67
CA GLU A 24 2.23 -25.86 1.78
C GLU A 24 2.83 -24.98 0.67
N GLU A 25 2.38 -25.12 -0.59
CA GLU A 25 2.80 -24.25 -1.69
C GLU A 25 2.40 -22.79 -1.46
N THR A 26 1.20 -22.54 -0.95
CA THR A 26 0.72 -21.19 -0.66
C THR A 26 1.53 -20.56 0.46
N VAL A 27 1.81 -21.32 1.53
CA VAL A 27 2.67 -20.87 2.63
C VAL A 27 4.07 -20.56 2.11
N ALA A 28 4.66 -21.43 1.30
CA ALA A 28 5.99 -21.21 0.73
C ALA A 28 6.05 -19.92 -0.13
N LYS A 29 5.01 -19.63 -0.92
CA LYS A 29 4.91 -18.37 -1.68
C LYS A 29 4.82 -17.15 -0.76
N ILE A 30 3.99 -17.23 0.28
CA ILE A 30 3.88 -16.15 1.28
C ILE A 30 5.21 -15.94 1.98
N GLU A 31 5.88 -16.99 2.42
CA GLU A 31 7.18 -16.90 3.09
C GLU A 31 8.27 -16.31 2.18
N ALA A 32 8.21 -16.59 0.88
CA ALA A 32 9.13 -16.01 -0.10
C ALA A 32 8.88 -14.51 -0.33
N GLU A 33 7.61 -14.05 -0.31
CA GLU A 33 7.24 -12.66 -0.58
C GLU A 33 7.24 -11.76 0.66
N LEU A 34 6.97 -12.33 1.84
CA LEU A 34 6.78 -11.59 3.09
C LEU A 34 7.99 -10.71 3.49
N PRO A 35 9.26 -11.16 3.35
CA PRO A 35 10.41 -10.31 3.67
C PRO A 35 10.44 -9.01 2.87
N GLU A 36 10.13 -9.07 1.57
CA GLU A 36 10.07 -7.89 0.72
C GLU A 36 8.91 -6.97 1.12
N ILE A 37 7.74 -7.54 1.46
CA ILE A 37 6.59 -6.76 1.95
C ILE A 37 6.94 -6.02 3.25
N ILE A 38 7.60 -6.68 4.20
CA ILE A 38 8.05 -6.08 5.47
C ILE A 38 9.05 -4.95 5.20
N GLU A 39 10.01 -5.18 4.32
CA GLU A 39 11.01 -4.18 3.99
C GLU A 39 10.38 -2.95 3.31
N ARG A 40 9.42 -3.16 2.39
CA ARG A 40 8.68 -2.06 1.77
C ARG A 40 7.85 -1.27 2.76
N ASP A 41 7.22 -1.92 3.74
CA ASP A 41 6.51 -1.22 4.81
C ASP A 41 7.47 -0.37 5.64
N ARG A 42 8.61 -0.94 6.07
CA ARG A 42 9.66 -0.20 6.80
C ARG A 42 10.10 1.05 6.03
N LEU A 43 10.44 0.89 4.75
CA LEU A 43 10.85 1.99 3.88
C LEU A 43 9.75 3.03 3.70
N THR A 44 8.49 2.62 3.59
CA THR A 44 7.34 3.54 3.51
C THR A 44 7.25 4.38 4.78
N GLN A 45 7.36 3.76 5.97
CA GLN A 45 7.34 4.49 7.23
C GLN A 45 8.50 5.47 7.39
N GLU A 46 9.68 5.15 6.83
CA GLU A 46 10.84 6.04 6.81
C GLU A 46 10.63 7.21 5.84
N ALA A 47 10.22 6.93 4.61
CA ALA A 47 9.99 7.92 3.56
C ALA A 47 8.85 8.90 3.91
N MET A 48 7.86 8.48 4.71
CA MET A 48 6.80 9.35 5.24
C MET A 48 7.28 10.32 6.31
N LYS A 49 8.38 10.02 7.01
CA LYS A 49 8.93 10.89 8.07
C LYS A 49 9.83 12.00 7.52
N GLU A 50 10.15 11.98 6.23
CA GLU A 50 10.91 13.04 5.58
C GLU A 50 10.17 14.38 5.68
N GLU A 51 10.84 15.42 6.19
CA GLU A 51 10.32 16.80 6.24
C GLU A 51 10.39 17.48 4.87
N THR A 52 9.82 16.84 3.86
CA THR A 52 9.82 17.29 2.46
C THR A 52 8.39 17.30 1.90
N VAL A 53 8.19 17.98 0.76
CA VAL A 53 6.90 17.96 0.05
C VAL A 53 6.54 16.54 -0.37
N SER A 54 7.53 15.71 -0.73
CA SER A 54 7.33 14.29 -1.03
C SER A 54 6.84 13.52 0.19
N GLY A 55 7.45 13.72 1.37
CA GLY A 55 7.00 13.13 2.63
C GLY A 55 5.56 13.53 2.99
N GLN A 56 5.21 14.80 2.79
CA GLN A 56 3.84 15.30 2.96
C GLN A 56 2.85 14.64 1.99
N LEU A 57 3.23 14.48 0.71
CA LEU A 57 2.40 13.80 -0.27
C LEU A 57 2.17 12.33 0.09
N ARG A 58 3.22 11.61 0.51
CA ARG A 58 3.10 10.22 1.00
C ARG A 58 2.12 10.12 2.18
N CYS A 59 2.21 11.04 3.13
CA CYS A 59 1.27 11.11 4.25
C CYS A 59 -0.17 11.35 3.79
N ALA A 60 -0.38 12.25 2.83
CA ALA A 60 -1.70 12.53 2.28
C ALA A 60 -2.28 11.33 1.53
N ILE A 61 -1.47 10.63 0.73
CA ILE A 61 -1.86 9.39 0.05
C ILE A 61 -2.32 8.35 1.08
N CYS A 62 -1.53 8.08 2.12
CA CYS A 62 -1.91 7.16 3.20
C CYS A 62 -3.20 7.57 3.92
N ALA A 63 -3.40 8.87 4.15
CA ALA A 63 -4.59 9.38 4.82
C ALA A 63 -5.89 9.17 4.01
N THR A 64 -5.81 9.04 2.68
CA THR A 64 -6.99 8.76 1.84
C THR A 64 -7.60 7.40 2.11
N LYS A 65 -6.81 6.43 2.62
CA LYS A 65 -7.17 5.00 2.71
C LYS A 65 -7.65 4.40 1.38
N MET A 66 -7.31 5.04 0.27
CA MET A 66 -7.68 4.58 -1.07
C MET A 66 -6.72 3.48 -1.50
N PRO A 67 -7.23 2.32 -1.97
CA PRO A 67 -6.42 1.31 -2.63
C PRO A 67 -5.63 1.91 -3.81
N TYR A 68 -4.38 1.48 -4.00
CA TYR A 68 -3.48 2.06 -5.02
C TYR A 68 -3.98 1.86 -6.46
N ASP A 69 -4.69 0.77 -6.75
CA ASP A 69 -5.36 0.54 -8.03
C ASP A 69 -6.41 1.62 -8.34
N LYS A 70 -7.18 2.05 -7.33
CA LYS A 70 -8.15 3.13 -7.47
C LYS A 70 -7.49 4.50 -7.60
N LEU A 71 -6.40 4.72 -6.85
CA LEU A 71 -5.64 5.96 -6.94
C LEU A 71 -4.98 6.08 -8.33
N ALA A 72 -4.41 4.99 -8.84
CA ALA A 72 -3.84 4.88 -10.17
C ALA A 72 -4.88 5.18 -11.26
N ALA A 73 -6.06 4.55 -11.18
CA ALA A 73 -7.14 4.81 -12.14
C ALA A 73 -7.62 6.27 -12.14
N LYS A 74 -7.55 6.95 -10.99
CA LYS A 74 -7.96 8.36 -10.85
C LYS A 74 -6.90 9.35 -11.34
N THR A 75 -5.62 9.01 -11.18
CA THR A 75 -4.49 9.93 -11.43
C THR A 75 -3.75 9.62 -12.71
N GLU A 76 -4.06 8.50 -13.35
CA GLU A 76 -3.34 7.94 -14.50
C GLU A 76 -1.84 7.74 -14.22
N VAL A 77 -1.47 7.58 -12.94
CA VAL A 77 -0.14 7.15 -12.50
C VAL A 77 -0.20 5.65 -12.27
N ASP A 78 0.77 4.90 -12.78
CA ASP A 78 0.76 3.46 -12.64
C ASP A 78 0.97 3.02 -11.16
N VAL A 79 0.38 1.88 -10.81
CA VAL A 79 0.40 1.36 -9.44
C VAL A 79 1.83 1.08 -8.95
N ILE A 80 2.73 0.69 -9.85
CA ILE A 80 4.12 0.37 -9.51
C ILE A 80 4.84 1.66 -9.14
N THR A 81 4.71 2.72 -9.94
CA THR A 81 5.27 4.05 -9.68
C THR A 81 4.73 4.64 -8.38
N ILE A 82 3.43 4.51 -8.09
CA ILE A 82 2.87 4.90 -6.79
C ILE A 82 3.55 4.11 -5.68
N SER A 83 3.65 2.79 -5.81
CA SER A 83 4.26 1.92 -4.80
C SER A 83 5.74 2.22 -4.55
N GLU A 84 6.53 2.42 -5.60
CA GLU A 84 7.96 2.79 -5.53
C GLU A 84 8.15 4.19 -4.93
N PHE A 85 7.29 5.14 -5.28
CA PHE A 85 7.31 6.46 -4.66
C PHE A 85 7.01 6.41 -3.15
N MET A 86 6.01 5.60 -2.76
CA MET A 86 5.60 5.46 -1.36
C MET A 86 6.71 4.89 -0.48
N CYS A 87 7.50 3.93 -0.97
CA CYS A 87 8.65 3.38 -0.24
C CYS A 87 9.96 4.16 -0.48
N GLY A 88 9.93 5.30 -1.16
CA GLY A 88 11.12 6.13 -1.41
C GLY A 88 12.14 5.54 -2.38
N ARG A 89 11.82 4.43 -3.06
CA ARG A 89 12.68 3.80 -4.07
C ARG A 89 12.52 4.41 -5.47
N GLY A 90 11.42 5.11 -5.70
CA GLY A 90 11.12 5.83 -6.93
C GLY A 90 10.84 7.31 -6.72
N THR A 91 10.99 8.08 -7.79
CA THR A 91 10.59 9.50 -7.85
C THR A 91 9.42 9.66 -8.81
N LEU A 92 8.55 10.63 -8.53
CA LEU A 92 7.50 11.04 -9.45
C LEU A 92 8.02 12.15 -10.36
N ASP A 93 7.60 12.15 -11.62
CA ASP A 93 7.73 13.35 -12.44
C ASP A 93 6.77 14.45 -11.94
N SER A 94 6.98 15.69 -12.40
CA SER A 94 6.24 16.85 -11.92
C SER A 94 4.72 16.76 -12.20
N ASP A 95 4.32 16.09 -13.28
CA ASP A 95 2.92 15.96 -13.68
C ASP A 95 2.20 14.90 -12.83
N ALA A 96 2.80 13.72 -12.70
CA ALA A 96 2.33 12.65 -11.82
C ALA A 96 2.24 13.14 -10.36
N PHE A 97 3.23 13.90 -9.90
CA PHE A 97 3.21 14.51 -8.57
C PHE A 97 2.01 15.46 -8.38
N SER A 98 1.76 16.33 -9.37
CA SER A 98 0.65 17.30 -9.32
C SER A 98 -0.71 16.59 -9.29
N ARG A 99 -0.91 15.59 -10.16
CA ARG A 99 -2.15 14.80 -10.21
C ARG A 99 -2.41 14.04 -8.91
N LEU A 100 -1.37 13.45 -8.32
CA LEU A 100 -1.48 12.77 -7.02
C LEU A 100 -1.79 13.75 -5.89
N ALA A 101 -1.14 14.90 -5.85
CA ALA A 101 -1.40 15.94 -4.85
C ALA A 101 -2.84 16.46 -4.94
N GLU A 102 -3.33 16.74 -6.16
CA GLU A 102 -4.72 17.14 -6.40
C GLU A 102 -5.71 16.05 -5.97
N ALA A 103 -5.44 14.79 -6.34
CA ALA A 103 -6.30 13.67 -5.96
C ALA A 103 -6.39 13.47 -4.44
N CYS A 104 -5.34 13.83 -3.71
CA CYS A 104 -5.26 13.81 -2.24
C CYS A 104 -5.70 15.12 -1.58
N LYS A 105 -6.10 16.14 -2.36
CA LYS A 105 -6.46 17.49 -1.89
C LYS A 105 -5.34 18.18 -1.10
N LEU A 106 -4.08 17.84 -1.39
CA LEU A 106 -2.95 18.50 -0.79
C LEU A 106 -2.76 19.84 -1.50
N GLN A 107 -2.83 20.94 -0.74
CA GLN A 107 -2.49 22.26 -1.26
C GLN A 107 -0.97 22.32 -1.36
N LEU A 108 -0.43 22.20 -2.57
CA LEU A 108 0.97 22.50 -2.83
C LEU A 108 1.12 24.02 -2.77
N THR A 109 1.38 24.56 -1.58
CA THR A 109 1.91 25.92 -1.48
C THR A 109 3.28 25.90 -2.14
N SER A 110 3.39 26.44 -3.35
CA SER A 110 4.67 26.68 -3.99
C SER A 110 5.46 27.62 -3.08
N VAL A 111 6.43 27.07 -2.36
CA VAL A 111 7.50 27.90 -1.81
C VAL A 111 8.57 27.94 -2.91
N LEU A 112 8.58 29.07 -3.62
CA LEU A 112 9.68 29.49 -4.49
C LEU A 112 10.98 29.62 -3.68
#